data_AF-A0A9W7GH42-F1
#
_entry.id   AF-A0A9W7GH42-F1
#
_cell.length_a   1.000
_cell.length_b   1.000
_cell.length_c   1.000
_cell.angle_alpha   90.00
_cell.angle_beta   90.00
_cell.angle_gamma   90.00
#
_symmetry.space_group_name_H-M   'P 1'
#
loop_
_entity.id
_entity.type
_entity.pdbx_description
1 polymer ?
#
loop_
_entity_poly.entity_id
_entity_poly.type
_entity_poly.pdbx_seq_one_letter_code
_entity_poly.pdbx_strand_id
1 'polypeptide(L)'
;MTPLLPLLPLLLSLLPSPSLGQGCASLTNCQGHGTCTTATGKCVCYEGFSGDACQRMLCPNDCSGHGQCLNVKRMATMTNALPLSNATTYAGYESTHTWDEDMVYGCVCDSSWTVGLGSGEVQEPEWFGNDCSLRHCPSGNDPRTAANELDCNAKKASWSYEKGKTGNLCHVDCSNRGTCDYRTGKCACYNGYFGQACDQMDALAHE
;
A
#
# COMPACT_ATOMS: atom_id res chain seq x y z
N MET A 1 -61.46 16.02 58.74
CA MET A 1 -60.64 16.96 57.95
C MET A 1 -59.19 16.75 58.34
N THR A 2 -58.50 15.87 57.62
CA THR A 2 -57.06 15.57 57.78
C THR A 2 -56.41 15.84 56.42
N PRO A 3 -55.32 16.62 56.33
CA PRO A 3 -54.74 16.94 55.03
C PRO A 3 -53.88 15.76 54.55
N LEU A 4 -54.20 15.26 53.36
CA LEU A 4 -53.35 14.36 52.59
C LEU A 4 -52.19 15.18 52.00
N LEU A 5 -50.96 14.95 52.45
CA LEU A 5 -49.76 15.40 51.76
C LEU A 5 -49.52 14.50 50.52
N PRO A 6 -49.17 15.06 49.35
CA PRO A 6 -48.80 14.26 48.19
C PRO A 6 -47.35 13.76 48.34
N LEU A 7 -47.18 12.44 48.27
CA LEU A 7 -45.89 11.79 48.12
C LEU A 7 -45.35 12.11 46.72
N LEU A 8 -44.36 13.01 46.64
CA LEU A 8 -43.56 13.22 45.43
C LEU A 8 -42.62 12.02 45.27
N PRO A 9 -42.64 11.27 44.15
CA PRO A 9 -41.68 10.21 43.94
C PRO A 9 -40.31 10.87 43.70
N LEU A 10 -39.31 10.48 44.49
CA LEU A 10 -37.90 10.72 44.16
C LEU A 10 -37.63 10.06 42.81
N LEU A 11 -37.70 10.83 41.72
CA LEU A 11 -36.99 10.50 40.50
C LEU A 11 -35.50 10.63 40.82
N LEU A 12 -34.92 9.53 41.31
CA LEU A 12 -33.48 9.33 41.29
C LEU A 12 -33.09 9.34 39.81
N SER A 13 -32.59 10.48 39.35
CA SER A 13 -32.07 10.64 38.00
C SER A 13 -31.05 9.52 37.75
N LEU A 14 -31.39 8.61 36.84
CA LEU A 14 -30.43 7.78 36.13
C LEU A 14 -29.59 8.74 35.27
N LEU A 15 -28.67 9.47 35.92
CA LEU A 15 -27.51 9.98 35.22
C LEU A 15 -26.84 8.74 34.62
N PRO A 16 -26.61 8.67 33.30
CA PRO A 16 -25.79 7.61 32.76
C PRO A 16 -24.50 7.62 33.58
N SER A 17 -24.21 6.47 34.20
CA SER A 17 -22.93 6.26 34.87
C SER A 17 -21.85 6.76 33.92
N PRO A 18 -20.91 7.62 34.37
CA PRO A 18 -19.78 7.95 33.52
C PRO A 18 -19.17 6.62 33.15
N SER A 19 -19.26 6.23 31.87
CA SER A 19 -18.51 5.11 31.35
C SER A 19 -17.08 5.40 31.78
N LEU A 20 -16.56 4.62 32.74
CA LEU A 20 -15.16 4.73 33.13
C LEU A 20 -14.40 4.63 31.80
N GLY A 21 -13.82 5.75 31.35
CA GLY A 21 -12.94 5.72 30.20
C GLY A 21 -11.94 4.61 30.47
N GLN A 22 -11.78 3.69 29.51
CA GLN A 22 -10.87 2.57 29.64
C GLN A 22 -9.54 3.10 30.17
N GLY A 23 -9.23 2.82 31.43
CA GLY A 23 -7.99 3.31 32.04
C GLY A 23 -6.80 2.82 31.23
N CYS A 24 -5.66 3.50 31.31
CA CYS A 24 -4.48 3.21 30.48
C CYS A 24 -4.09 1.72 30.44
N ALA A 25 -4.26 1.00 31.54
CA ALA A 25 -4.02 -0.44 31.62
C ALA A 25 -4.92 -1.26 30.69
N SER A 26 -6.19 -0.88 30.51
CA SER A 26 -7.16 -1.56 29.63
C SER A 26 -6.81 -1.41 28.14
N LEU A 27 -5.98 -0.44 27.77
CA LEU A 27 -5.48 -0.22 26.41
C LEU A 27 -4.01 -0.69 26.29
N THR A 28 -3.53 -1.47 27.26
CA THR A 28 -2.12 -1.92 27.35
C THR A 28 -1.14 -0.74 27.22
N ASN A 29 -1.47 0.39 27.85
CA ASN A 29 -0.75 1.65 27.74
C ASN A 29 -0.49 2.05 26.27
N CYS A 30 -1.58 2.11 25.48
CA CYS A 30 -1.54 2.46 24.06
C CYS A 30 -0.73 1.47 23.22
N GLN A 31 -0.78 0.18 23.57
CA GLN A 31 0.00 -0.90 22.96
C GLN A 31 1.50 -0.60 22.82
N GLY A 32 2.04 0.31 23.64
CA GLY A 32 3.42 0.80 23.51
C GLY A 32 3.67 1.77 22.34
N HIS A 33 2.64 2.10 21.55
CA HIS A 33 2.69 2.98 20.37
C HIS A 33 2.08 4.37 20.62
N GLY A 34 2.02 4.80 21.88
CA GLY A 34 1.54 6.12 22.23
C GLY A 34 1.75 6.47 23.70
N THR A 35 1.42 7.72 24.03
CA THR A 35 1.39 8.20 25.41
C THR A 35 -0.04 8.18 25.94
N CYS A 36 -0.26 7.60 27.11
CA CYS A 36 -1.59 7.55 27.74
C CYS A 36 -1.78 8.67 28.77
N THR A 37 -2.89 9.40 28.66
CA THR A 37 -3.30 10.39 29.65
C THR A 37 -4.08 9.71 30.77
N THR A 38 -3.48 9.57 31.95
CA THR A 38 -4.07 8.84 33.10
C THR A 38 -5.38 9.43 33.61
N ALA A 39 -5.58 10.75 33.46
CA ALA A 39 -6.80 11.44 33.87
C ALA A 39 -8.02 11.11 32.99
N THR A 40 -7.81 10.77 31.71
CA THR A 40 -8.90 10.54 30.74
C THR A 40 -8.93 9.12 30.19
N GLY A 41 -7.87 8.32 30.39
CA GLY A 41 -7.72 7.00 29.76
C GLY A 41 -7.59 7.07 28.23
N LYS A 42 -7.15 8.20 27.67
CA LYS A 42 -7.02 8.39 26.22
C LYS A 42 -5.57 8.32 25.76
N CYS A 43 -5.36 7.70 24.62
CA CYS A 43 -4.06 7.56 23.97
C CYS A 43 -3.80 8.68 22.94
N VAL A 44 -2.58 9.20 22.94
CA VAL A 44 -2.01 9.99 21.85
C VAL A 44 -0.97 9.13 21.16
N CYS A 45 -1.25 8.72 19.93
CA CYS A 45 -0.40 7.78 19.20
C CYS A 45 0.85 8.44 18.65
N TYR A 46 1.93 7.65 18.57
CA TYR A 46 3.14 8.04 17.85
C TYR A 46 2.88 8.04 16.34
N GLU A 47 3.79 8.67 15.60
CA GLU A 47 3.73 8.71 14.13
C GLU A 47 3.64 7.30 13.55
N GLY A 48 2.77 7.12 12.56
CA GLY A 48 2.53 5.81 11.93
C GLY A 48 1.55 4.91 12.68
N PHE A 49 0.95 5.34 13.79
CA PHE A 49 -0.02 4.55 14.56
C PHE A 49 -1.33 5.29 14.81
N SER A 50 -2.43 4.52 14.93
CA SER A 50 -3.77 5.03 15.14
C SER A 50 -4.68 4.05 15.90
N GLY A 51 -5.88 4.52 16.24
CA GLY A 51 -6.87 3.78 17.03
C GLY A 51 -6.81 4.09 18.52
N ASP A 52 -7.85 3.64 19.23
CA ASP A 52 -8.06 4.02 20.63
C ASP A 52 -6.91 3.58 21.55
N ALA A 53 -6.22 2.50 21.20
CA ALA A 53 -5.03 1.99 21.86
C ALA A 53 -3.77 2.08 20.99
N CYS A 54 -3.75 2.87 19.90
CA CYS A 54 -2.63 2.97 18.97
C CYS A 54 -2.20 1.63 18.34
N GLN A 55 -3.16 0.70 18.22
CA GLN A 55 -2.93 -0.67 17.78
C GLN A 55 -2.87 -0.83 16.25
N ARG A 56 -3.29 0.19 15.48
CA ARG A 56 -3.34 0.13 14.02
C ARG A 56 -2.17 0.89 13.42
N MET A 57 -1.40 0.25 12.56
CA MET A 57 -0.41 0.92 11.72
C MET A 57 -1.10 1.77 10.66
N LEU A 58 -0.50 2.90 10.30
CA LEU A 58 -0.90 3.76 9.20
C LEU A 58 0.01 3.53 8.00
N CYS A 59 -0.50 3.82 6.81
CA CYS A 59 0.34 3.84 5.62
C CYS A 59 1.32 5.01 5.70
N PRO A 60 2.61 4.79 5.37
CA PRO A 60 3.58 5.88 5.34
C PRO A 60 3.14 6.94 4.30
N ASN A 61 3.29 8.21 4.67
CA ASN A 61 2.96 9.38 3.82
C ASN A 61 1.58 9.35 3.15
N ASP A 62 0.61 8.62 3.71
CA ASP A 62 -0.72 8.41 3.10
C ASP A 62 -0.62 7.91 1.64
N CYS A 63 0.31 6.98 1.39
CA CYS A 63 0.63 6.47 0.06
C CYS A 63 0.98 7.56 -0.97
N SER A 64 1.51 8.70 -0.49
CA SER A 64 1.96 9.85 -1.27
C SER A 64 0.92 10.41 -2.25
N GLY A 65 -0.36 10.11 -2.06
CA GLY A 65 -1.43 10.44 -3.01
C GLY A 65 -1.38 9.64 -4.33
N HIS A 66 -0.60 8.57 -4.39
CA HIS A 66 -0.39 7.70 -5.56
C HIS A 66 -0.71 6.24 -5.24
N GLY A 67 -1.64 6.01 -4.30
CA GLY A 67 -2.09 4.67 -3.97
C GLY A 67 -3.22 4.68 -2.94
N GLN A 68 -3.67 3.47 -2.63
CA GLN A 68 -4.72 3.22 -1.65
C GLN A 68 -4.12 2.65 -0.38
N CYS A 69 -4.40 3.30 0.77
CA CYS A 69 -4.04 2.77 2.07
C CYS A 69 -5.06 1.72 2.53
N LEU A 70 -4.64 0.45 2.57
CA LEU A 70 -5.52 -0.69 2.81
C LEU A 70 -4.91 -1.63 3.85
N ASN A 71 -5.78 -2.31 4.61
CA ASN A 71 -5.33 -3.35 5.51
C ASN A 71 -4.93 -4.63 4.76
N VAL A 72 -4.09 -5.45 5.37
CA VAL A 72 -3.53 -6.66 4.75
C VAL A 72 -4.64 -7.66 4.36
N LYS A 73 -5.74 -7.72 5.10
CA LYS A 73 -6.92 -8.55 4.76
C LYS A 73 -7.48 -8.21 3.38
N ARG A 74 -7.68 -6.92 3.12
CA ARG A 74 -8.24 -6.44 1.86
C ARG A 74 -7.23 -6.57 0.73
N MET A 75 -5.97 -6.24 0.99
CA MET A 75 -4.88 -6.38 0.01
C MET A 75 -4.76 -7.82 -0.49
N ALA A 76 -4.87 -8.83 0.37
CA ALA A 76 -4.75 -10.24 -0.03
C ALA A 76 -5.72 -10.65 -1.16
N THR A 77 -6.93 -10.08 -1.15
CA THR A 77 -7.98 -10.39 -2.14
C THR A 77 -7.91 -9.53 -3.41
N MET A 78 -7.03 -8.54 -3.45
CA MET A 78 -6.95 -7.57 -4.54
C MET A 78 -5.94 -8.01 -5.59
N THR A 79 -6.40 -8.16 -6.84
CA THR A 79 -5.52 -8.49 -7.96
C THR A 79 -4.48 -7.41 -8.20
N ASN A 80 -4.79 -6.13 -8.03
CA ASN A 80 -3.81 -5.05 -8.19
C ASN A 80 -2.84 -4.88 -7.00
N ALA A 81 -3.11 -5.51 -5.85
CA ALA A 81 -2.16 -5.53 -4.73
C ALA A 81 -1.05 -6.58 -4.93
N LEU A 82 -1.36 -7.66 -5.64
CA LEU A 82 -0.44 -8.72 -6.02
C LEU A 82 -0.65 -9.12 -7.50
N PRO A 83 -0.42 -8.21 -8.47
CA PRO A 83 -0.85 -8.38 -9.87
C PRO A 83 -0.16 -9.52 -10.61
N LEU A 84 0.92 -10.06 -10.05
CA LEU A 84 1.70 -11.15 -10.64
C LEU A 84 1.41 -12.50 -10.00
N SER A 85 0.39 -12.60 -9.14
CA SER A 85 -0.06 -13.84 -8.51
C SER A 85 -1.57 -13.87 -8.35
N ASN A 86 -2.16 -15.06 -8.23
CA ASN A 86 -3.58 -15.15 -7.93
C ASN A 86 -3.92 -14.51 -6.58
N ALA A 87 -5.05 -13.79 -6.55
CA ALA A 87 -5.63 -13.28 -5.32
C ALA A 87 -5.82 -14.44 -4.33
N THR A 88 -5.48 -14.17 -3.07
CA THR A 88 -5.58 -15.12 -1.98
C THR A 88 -6.48 -14.54 -0.88
N THR A 89 -6.56 -15.22 0.25
CA THR A 89 -7.16 -14.68 1.47
C THR A 89 -6.08 -14.54 2.53
N TYR A 90 -6.20 -13.49 3.35
CA TYR A 90 -5.44 -13.41 4.59
C TYR A 90 -6.19 -14.24 5.63
N ALA A 91 -5.68 -15.43 5.94
CA ALA A 91 -6.31 -16.37 6.85
C ALA A 91 -5.26 -17.14 7.66
N GLY A 92 -5.60 -17.50 8.90
CA GLY A 92 -4.75 -18.26 9.81
C GLY A 92 -5.32 -19.65 10.13
N TYR A 93 -4.78 -20.29 11.17
CA TYR A 93 -5.29 -21.56 11.70
C TYR A 93 -6.76 -21.46 12.16
N GLU A 94 -7.21 -20.27 12.54
CA GLU A 94 -8.63 -19.97 12.72
C GLU A 94 -9.26 -19.51 11.40
N SER A 95 -10.38 -20.14 11.04
CA SER A 95 -11.03 -20.01 9.74
C SER A 95 -11.75 -18.68 9.50
N THR A 96 -11.68 -17.71 10.41
CA THR A 96 -12.43 -16.46 10.25
C THR A 96 -11.66 -15.17 10.53
N HIS A 97 -10.70 -15.14 11.47
CA HIS A 97 -9.99 -13.91 11.82
C HIS A 97 -8.56 -14.20 12.32
N THR A 98 -7.61 -13.41 11.87
CA THR A 98 -6.24 -13.31 12.40
C THR A 98 -6.08 -11.97 13.12
N TRP A 99 -5.25 -11.94 14.16
CA TRP A 99 -5.18 -10.81 15.10
C TRP A 99 -4.64 -9.50 14.47
N ASP A 100 -3.93 -9.61 13.35
CA ASP A 100 -3.21 -8.53 12.65
C ASP A 100 -3.89 -8.07 11.35
N GLU A 101 -4.93 -8.76 10.90
CA GLU A 101 -5.53 -8.58 9.57
C GLU A 101 -6.14 -7.20 9.32
N ASP A 102 -6.61 -6.56 10.39
CA ASP A 102 -7.18 -5.22 10.41
C ASP A 102 -6.27 -4.20 11.14
N MET A 103 -5.05 -4.61 11.52
CA MET A 103 -4.10 -3.79 12.27
C MET A 103 -2.89 -3.36 11.42
N VAL A 104 -2.55 -4.14 10.39
CA VAL A 104 -1.45 -3.84 9.48
C VAL A 104 -1.98 -3.25 8.19
N TYR A 105 -1.46 -2.09 7.81
CA TYR A 105 -1.83 -1.36 6.61
C TYR A 105 -0.62 -1.23 5.68
N GLY A 106 -0.89 -1.22 4.38
CA GLY A 106 0.09 -1.00 3.33
C GLY A 106 -0.53 -0.24 2.15
N CYS A 107 0.34 0.20 1.25
CA CYS A 107 -0.06 0.91 0.06
C CYS A 107 -0.19 -0.03 -1.13
N VAL A 108 -1.33 0.05 -1.83
CA VAL A 108 -1.48 -0.49 -3.19
C VAL A 108 -1.34 0.69 -4.15
N CYS A 109 -0.23 0.73 -4.88
CA CYS A 109 0.11 1.88 -5.72
C CYS A 109 -0.69 1.93 -7.02
N ASP A 110 -0.97 3.15 -7.46
CA ASP A 110 -1.74 3.42 -8.67
C ASP A 110 -0.91 3.15 -9.93
N SER A 111 -1.60 2.83 -11.02
CA SER A 111 -0.97 2.65 -12.33
C SER A 111 -1.89 3.10 -13.45
N SER A 112 -1.38 3.89 -14.39
CA SER A 112 -2.13 4.28 -15.59
C SER A 112 -2.21 3.17 -16.63
N TRP A 113 -1.33 2.16 -16.56
CA TRP A 113 -1.39 0.95 -17.38
C TRP A 113 -1.85 -0.28 -16.60
N THR A 114 -2.37 -1.26 -17.32
CA THR A 114 -2.79 -2.55 -16.77
C THR A 114 -1.58 -3.38 -16.34
N VAL A 115 -1.57 -3.81 -15.08
CA VAL A 115 -0.48 -4.58 -14.48
C VAL A 115 -0.89 -6.03 -14.34
N GLY A 116 -0.03 -6.95 -14.80
CA GLY A 116 -0.31 -8.38 -14.69
C GLY A 116 0.48 -9.24 -15.69
N LEU A 117 0.00 -10.47 -15.87
CA LEU A 117 0.62 -11.51 -16.71
C LEU A 117 -0.15 -11.78 -18.01
N GLY A 118 -1.21 -11.04 -18.28
CA GLY A 118 -2.03 -11.11 -19.48
C GLY A 118 -1.42 -10.43 -20.71
N SER A 119 -2.07 -10.61 -21.86
CA SER A 119 -1.67 -9.95 -23.11
C SER A 119 -1.88 -8.44 -23.00
N GLY A 120 -0.85 -7.66 -23.33
CA GLY A 120 -0.84 -6.20 -23.21
C GLY A 120 -0.68 -5.68 -21.78
N GLU A 121 -0.64 -6.55 -20.78
CA GLU A 121 -0.35 -6.17 -19.40
C GLU A 121 1.15 -6.05 -19.18
N VAL A 122 1.56 -5.14 -18.30
CA VAL A 122 2.96 -4.91 -17.91
C VAL A 122 3.22 -5.57 -16.56
N GLN A 123 4.38 -6.17 -16.36
CA GLN A 123 4.68 -6.89 -15.12
C GLN A 123 5.02 -6.00 -13.91
N GLU A 124 4.99 -4.67 -14.06
CA GLU A 124 5.28 -3.71 -12.99
C GLU A 124 4.29 -2.54 -13.04
N PRO A 125 3.84 -2.00 -11.89
CA PRO A 125 2.98 -0.81 -11.84
C PRO A 125 3.76 0.47 -12.16
N GLU A 126 3.03 1.57 -12.38
CA GLU A 126 3.64 2.88 -12.57
C GLU A 126 4.27 3.45 -11.30
N TRP A 127 3.50 3.49 -10.22
CA TRP A 127 3.97 3.93 -8.92
C TRP A 127 4.37 2.72 -8.07
N PHE A 128 5.43 2.87 -7.29
CA PHE A 128 5.98 1.81 -6.46
C PHE A 128 6.69 2.36 -5.22
N GLY A 129 7.22 1.46 -4.40
CA GLY A 129 7.76 1.77 -3.08
C GLY A 129 6.74 1.51 -1.97
N ASN A 130 7.18 1.65 -0.72
CA ASN A 130 6.34 1.36 0.44
C ASN A 130 5.21 2.39 0.64
N ASP A 131 5.39 3.58 0.08
CA ASP A 131 4.48 4.72 0.19
C ASP A 131 4.08 5.30 -1.18
N CYS A 132 4.34 4.56 -2.26
CA CYS A 132 4.06 4.98 -3.64
C CYS A 132 4.69 6.33 -4.05
N SER A 133 5.79 6.74 -3.40
CA SER A 133 6.49 7.99 -3.74
C SER A 133 7.43 7.86 -4.94
N LEU A 134 7.69 6.64 -5.42
CA LEU A 134 8.57 6.36 -6.54
C LEU A 134 7.78 5.97 -7.78
N ARG A 135 8.30 6.33 -8.95
CA ARG A 135 7.68 6.10 -10.24
C ARG A 135 8.65 5.45 -11.21
N HIS A 136 8.22 4.36 -11.82
CA HIS A 136 8.96 3.71 -12.89
C HIS A 136 9.13 4.66 -14.09
N CYS A 137 10.26 4.54 -14.78
CA CYS A 137 10.57 5.36 -15.93
C CYS A 137 9.90 4.82 -17.21
N PRO A 138 9.91 5.59 -18.32
CA PRO A 138 9.48 5.08 -19.61
C PRO A 138 10.22 3.79 -19.97
N SER A 139 9.44 2.79 -20.35
CA SER A 139 9.95 1.49 -20.77
C SER A 139 10.30 1.51 -22.27
N GLY A 140 11.34 0.78 -22.66
CA GLY A 140 11.72 0.65 -24.07
C GLY A 140 12.64 -0.55 -24.32
N ASN A 141 12.81 -0.90 -25.60
CA ASN A 141 13.79 -1.91 -26.00
C ASN A 141 15.20 -1.31 -26.06
N ASP A 142 16.19 -2.14 -25.81
CA ASP A 142 17.58 -1.75 -25.92
C ASP A 142 18.00 -1.70 -27.40
N PRO A 143 18.33 -0.52 -27.97
CA PRO A 143 18.62 -0.40 -29.39
C PRO A 143 19.92 -1.11 -29.84
N ARG A 144 20.74 -1.64 -28.91
CA ARG A 144 21.96 -2.39 -29.25
C ARG A 144 21.76 -3.90 -29.31
N THR A 145 20.63 -4.41 -28.87
CA THR A 145 20.34 -5.84 -28.90
C THR A 145 19.36 -6.12 -30.03
N ALA A 146 19.43 -7.33 -30.59
CA ALA A 146 18.40 -7.82 -31.52
C ALA A 146 17.21 -8.45 -30.76
N ALA A 147 17.33 -8.57 -29.44
CA ALA A 147 16.27 -9.12 -28.60
C ALA A 147 15.20 -8.06 -28.37
N ASN A 148 13.97 -8.51 -28.13
CA ASN A 148 12.88 -7.66 -27.68
C ASN A 148 12.78 -7.83 -26.16
N GLU A 149 13.47 -6.97 -25.39
CA GLU A 149 13.43 -6.99 -23.93
C GLU A 149 12.03 -6.71 -23.36
N LEU A 150 11.14 -6.12 -24.16
CA LEU A 150 9.74 -5.90 -23.78
C LEU A 150 8.86 -7.15 -23.92
N ASP A 151 9.31 -8.22 -24.59
CA ASP A 151 8.53 -9.46 -24.71
C ASP A 151 8.69 -10.37 -23.48
N CYS A 152 7.67 -10.35 -22.63
CA CYS A 152 7.58 -11.16 -21.43
C CYS A 152 6.77 -12.45 -21.62
N ASN A 153 6.48 -12.85 -22.86
CA ASN A 153 5.81 -14.12 -23.12
C ASN A 153 6.62 -15.31 -22.56
N ALA A 154 5.95 -16.14 -21.76
CA ALA A 154 6.50 -17.28 -21.05
C ALA A 154 7.69 -16.95 -20.12
N LYS A 155 7.98 -15.67 -19.87
CA LYS A 155 8.98 -15.21 -18.90
C LYS A 155 8.34 -15.15 -17.51
N LYS A 156 9.13 -15.51 -16.49
CA LYS A 156 8.69 -15.36 -15.10
C LYS A 156 8.87 -13.90 -14.69
N ALA A 157 7.84 -13.34 -14.07
CA ALA A 157 7.96 -12.04 -13.42
C ALA A 157 8.83 -12.14 -12.16
N SER A 158 9.47 -11.02 -11.80
CA SER A 158 10.22 -10.94 -10.55
C SER A 158 9.29 -11.26 -9.37
N TRP A 159 9.74 -12.15 -8.47
CA TRP A 159 8.97 -12.61 -7.30
C TRP A 159 7.66 -13.36 -7.61
N SER A 160 7.42 -13.79 -8.86
CA SER A 160 6.30 -14.66 -9.24
C SER A 160 6.76 -16.05 -9.68
N TYR A 161 5.96 -17.07 -9.36
CA TYR A 161 6.12 -18.42 -9.91
C TYR A 161 5.43 -18.58 -11.27
N GLU A 162 4.48 -17.70 -11.58
CA GLU A 162 3.71 -17.71 -12.82
C GLU A 162 4.51 -17.07 -13.96
N LYS A 163 4.06 -17.33 -15.19
CA LYS A 163 4.71 -16.83 -16.40
C LYS A 163 3.75 -15.92 -17.16
N GLY A 164 4.30 -14.90 -17.82
CA GLY A 164 3.56 -14.06 -18.76
C GLY A 164 2.89 -14.91 -19.85
N LYS A 165 1.63 -14.60 -20.16
CA LYS A 165 0.90 -15.16 -21.30
C LYS A 165 1.41 -14.53 -22.60
N THR A 166 1.00 -15.09 -23.73
CA THR A 166 1.30 -14.51 -25.06
C THR A 166 0.88 -13.04 -25.10
N GLY A 167 1.81 -12.17 -25.47
CA GLY A 167 1.59 -10.73 -25.57
C GLY A 167 1.82 -9.94 -24.28
N ASN A 168 2.22 -10.59 -23.18
CA ASN A 168 2.57 -9.91 -21.94
C ASN A 168 3.88 -9.12 -22.08
N LEU A 169 3.96 -7.97 -21.40
CA LEU A 169 5.02 -6.99 -21.57
C LEU A 169 5.92 -6.89 -20.34
N CYS A 170 7.23 -6.85 -20.58
CA CYS A 170 8.19 -6.51 -19.54
C CYS A 170 8.25 -5.00 -19.34
N HIS A 171 8.62 -4.58 -18.13
CA HIS A 171 9.02 -3.21 -17.87
C HIS A 171 10.55 -3.12 -17.88
N VAL A 172 11.10 -2.19 -18.66
CA VAL A 172 12.54 -2.01 -18.87
C VAL A 172 12.85 -0.53 -18.77
N ASP A 173 13.15 -0.08 -17.57
CA ASP A 173 13.48 1.32 -17.29
C ASP A 173 14.56 1.83 -18.26
N CYS A 174 14.22 2.90 -18.97
CA CYS A 174 15.16 3.63 -19.82
C CYS A 174 15.90 2.73 -20.82
N SER A 175 15.28 1.67 -21.33
CA SER A 175 15.86 0.75 -22.33
C SER A 175 17.21 0.16 -21.94
N ASN A 176 17.56 0.11 -20.64
CA ASN A 176 18.92 -0.18 -20.17
C ASN A 176 20.00 0.77 -20.74
N ARG A 177 19.62 1.94 -21.22
CA ARG A 177 20.44 2.97 -21.88
C ARG A 177 20.32 4.35 -21.25
N GLY A 178 19.77 4.41 -20.05
CA GLY A 178 19.82 5.57 -19.20
C GLY A 178 19.74 5.19 -17.74
N THR A 179 19.92 6.19 -16.88
CA THR A 179 19.62 6.10 -15.46
C THR A 179 18.23 6.66 -15.20
N CYS A 180 17.38 5.92 -14.46
CA CYS A 180 16.08 6.39 -14.04
C CYS A 180 16.18 7.23 -12.76
N ASP A 181 15.63 8.45 -12.78
CA ASP A 181 15.30 9.16 -11.55
C ASP A 181 13.89 8.76 -11.09
N TYR A 182 13.82 7.80 -10.17
CA TYR A 182 12.57 7.25 -9.66
C TYR A 182 11.69 8.27 -8.92
N ARG A 183 12.20 9.44 -8.52
CA ARG A 183 11.35 10.48 -7.91
C ARG A 183 10.53 11.22 -8.96
N THR A 184 11.04 11.31 -10.18
CA THR A 184 10.39 12.05 -11.27
C THR A 184 9.86 11.13 -12.38
N GLY A 185 10.29 9.86 -12.41
CA GLY A 185 10.00 8.91 -13.47
C GLY A 185 10.62 9.33 -14.80
N LYS A 186 11.79 9.99 -14.78
CA LYS A 186 12.45 10.48 -15.99
C LYS A 186 13.81 9.83 -16.20
N CYS A 187 14.09 9.48 -17.45
CA CYS A 187 15.36 8.93 -17.86
C CYS A 187 16.39 10.03 -18.14
N ALA A 188 17.61 9.82 -17.63
CA ALA A 188 18.81 10.48 -18.09
C ALA A 188 19.58 9.51 -19.00
N CYS A 189 19.53 9.71 -20.31
CA CYS A 189 20.14 8.79 -21.27
C CYS A 189 21.67 8.86 -21.24
N TYR A 190 22.31 7.70 -21.45
CA TYR A 190 23.75 7.61 -21.65
C TYR A 190 24.15 8.25 -23.00
N ASN A 191 25.45 8.54 -23.15
CA ASN A 191 25.96 9.18 -24.36
C ASN A 191 25.60 8.39 -25.63
N GLY A 192 25.15 9.09 -26.67
CA GLY A 192 24.69 8.49 -27.92
C GLY A 192 23.27 7.91 -27.90
N TYR A 193 22.57 7.94 -26.76
CA TYR A 193 21.18 7.50 -26.65
C TYR A 193 20.22 8.67 -26.38
N PHE A 194 19.03 8.57 -26.94
CA PHE A 194 18.01 9.61 -26.80
C PHE A 194 16.59 9.02 -26.90
N GLY A 195 15.58 9.88 -26.77
CA GLY A 195 14.18 9.49 -26.59
C GLY A 195 13.77 9.51 -25.12
N GLN A 196 12.48 9.40 -24.84
CA GLN A 196 11.97 9.43 -23.46
C GLN A 196 12.37 8.19 -22.66
N ALA A 197 12.56 7.06 -23.34
CA ALA A 197 13.01 5.80 -22.77
C ALA A 197 14.47 5.48 -23.13
N CYS A 198 15.23 6.39 -23.76
CA CYS A 198 16.58 6.09 -24.24
C CYS A 198 16.65 4.90 -25.23
N ASP A 199 15.56 4.67 -25.96
CA ASP A 199 15.34 3.57 -26.89
C ASP A 199 15.86 3.85 -28.31
N GLN A 200 16.42 5.05 -28.53
CA GLN A 200 16.96 5.49 -29.80
C GLN A 200 18.47 5.72 -29.66
N MET A 201 19.22 5.41 -30.71
CA MET A 201 20.67 5.61 -30.75
C MET A 201 21.08 6.44 -31.96
N ASP A 202 22.06 7.31 -31.77
CA ASP A 202 22.70 8.04 -32.86
C ASP A 202 23.96 7.29 -33.34
N ALA A 203 24.65 7.86 -34.32
CA ALA A 203 25.88 7.27 -34.86
C ALA A 203 27.05 7.25 -33.84
N LEU A 204 26.94 7.98 -32.72
CA LEU A 204 27.97 8.09 -31.68
C LEU A 204 27.81 7.05 -30.57
N ALA A 205 26.72 6.28 -30.55
CA ALA A 205 26.45 5.21 -29.57
C ALA A 205 27.39 3.97 -29.67
N HIS A 206 28.39 4.03 -30.56
CA HIS A 206 29.36 2.96 -30.80
C HIS A 206 30.72 3.19 -30.13
N GLU A 207 30.93 4.36 -29.50
CA GLU A 207 32.15 4.69 -28.73
C GLU A 207 31.95 4.47 -27.23
#